data_AF-A0A5C2HC21-F1
#
_entry.id   AF-A0A5C2HC21-F1
#
_cell.length_a   1.000
_cell.length_b   1.000
_cell.length_c   1.000
_cell.angle_alpha   90.00
_cell.angle_beta   90.00
_cell.angle_gamma   90.00
#
_symmetry.space_group_name_H-M   'P 1'
#
loop_
_entity.id
_entity.type
_entity.pdbx_description
1 polymer ?
#
loop_
_entity_poly.entity_id
_entity_poly.type
_entity_poly.pdbx_seq_one_letter_code
_entity_poly.pdbx_strand_id
1 'polypeptide(L)' 'MNYKTIIKLKNKLDETGQIEFEHSNLYYEIFISDDDYVINIYSSNEKDEDDEYIIENIVDGGVYSGDSLDAIKFML' A
#
# COMPACT_ATOMS: atom_id res chain seq x y z
N MET A 1 -3.40 -13.19 -0.17
CA MET A 1 -2.73 -13.09 1.15
C MET A 1 -3.57 -13.72 2.27
N ASN A 2 -3.02 -14.13 3.44
CA ASN A 2 -3.83 -14.70 4.54
C ASN A 2 -4.32 -13.63 5.54
N TYR A 3 -5.42 -13.92 6.26
CA TYR A 3 -6.07 -12.97 7.18
C TYR A 3 -5.16 -12.47 8.32
N LYS A 4 -4.30 -13.32 8.89
CA LYS A 4 -3.37 -12.89 9.95
C LYS A 4 -2.37 -11.86 9.44
N THR A 5 -1.91 -12.01 8.20
CA THR A 5 -1.02 -11.02 7.56
C THR A 5 -1.76 -9.71 7.30
N ILE A 6 -3.00 -9.77 6.79
CA ILE A 6 -3.85 -8.59 6.59
C ILE A 6 -4.00 -7.79 7.89
N ILE A 7 -4.29 -8.45 9.01
CA ILE A 7 -4.43 -7.77 10.31
C ILE A 7 -3.12 -7.14 10.79
N LYS A 8 -1.97 -7.77 10.52
CA LYS A 8 -0.67 -7.16 10.86
C LYS A 8 -0.40 -5.90 10.04
N LEU A 9 -0.68 -5.94 8.74
CA LEU A 9 -0.52 -4.76 7.88
C LEU A 9 -1.48 -3.65 8.29
N LYS A 10 -2.74 -3.99 8.61
CA LYS A 10 -3.75 -3.04 9.12
C LYS A 10 -3.25 -2.34 10.38
N ASN A 11 -2.78 -3.11 11.36
CA ASN A 11 -2.30 -2.53 12.61
C ASN A 11 -1.06 -1.64 12.38
N LYS A 12 -0.18 -2.02 11.46
CA LYS A 12 0.98 -1.20 11.10
C LYS A 12 0.54 0.10 10.42
N LEU A 13 -0.38 0.03 9.46
CA LEU A 13 -0.93 1.20 8.78
C LEU A 13 -1.61 2.17 9.74
N ASP A 14 -2.36 1.66 10.71
CA ASP A 14 -2.96 2.51 11.75
C ASP A 14 -1.92 3.17 12.67
N GLU A 15 -0.77 2.53 12.90
CA GLU A 15 0.30 3.03 13.77
C GLU A 15 1.20 4.04 13.06
N THR A 16 1.59 3.75 11.81
CA THR A 16 2.60 4.52 11.07
C THR A 16 2.01 5.46 10.02
N GLY A 17 0.74 5.30 9.64
CA GLY A 17 0.09 6.07 8.58
C GLY A 17 0.52 5.68 7.16
N GLN A 18 1.53 4.83 7.01
CA GLN A 18 2.02 4.30 5.73
C GLN A 18 2.59 2.90 5.91
N ILE A 19 2.36 2.03 4.92
CA ILE A 19 2.98 0.72 4.82
C ILE A 19 3.42 0.42 3.40
N GLU A 20 4.47 -0.40 3.31
CA GLU A 20 4.90 -1.03 2.07
C GLU A 20 4.94 -2.55 2.25
N PHE A 21 4.56 -3.31 1.23
CA PHE A 21 4.64 -4.78 1.24
C PHE A 21 4.63 -5.38 -0.16
N GLU A 22 5.12 -6.62 -0.28
CA GLU A 22 5.12 -7.38 -1.54
C GLU A 22 3.99 -8.42 -1.55
N HIS A 23 3.24 -8.50 -2.66
CA HIS A 23 2.29 -9.58 -2.89
C HIS A 23 2.20 -9.93 -4.38
N SER A 24 2.25 -11.23 -4.71
CA SER A 24 2.07 -11.72 -6.09
C SER A 24 3.05 -11.09 -7.10
N ASN A 25 4.33 -10.90 -6.69
CA ASN A 25 5.39 -10.23 -7.47
C ASN A 25 5.11 -8.76 -7.80
N LEU A 26 4.23 -8.10 -7.05
CA LEU A 26 3.97 -6.67 -7.12
C LEU A 26 4.29 -6.03 -5.78
N TYR A 27 4.60 -4.74 -5.82
CA TYR A 27 5.00 -3.96 -4.66
C TYR A 27 3.91 -2.94 -4.35
N TYR A 28 3.42 -2.94 -3.12
CA TYR A 28 2.28 -2.14 -2.69
C TYR A 28 2.78 -1.07 -1.74
N GLU A 29 2.29 0.13 -1.93
CA GLU A 29 2.38 1.24 -1.00
C GLU A 29 0.97 1.68 -0.63
N ILE A 30 0.72 1.84 0.66
CA ILE A 30 -0.54 2.42 1.16
C ILE A 30 -0.19 3.51 2.17
N PHE A 31 -0.71 4.72 2.00
CA PHE A 31 -0.57 5.81 2.95
C PHE A 31 -1.84 6.64 3.09
N ILE A 32 -1.94 7.37 4.20
CA ILE A 32 -3.09 8.25 4.48
C ILE A 32 -2.83 9.64 3.87
N SER A 33 -3.81 10.17 3.14
CA SER A 33 -3.82 11.51 2.56
C SER A 33 -5.21 12.11 2.68
N ASP A 34 -5.35 13.28 3.33
CA ASP A 34 -6.62 13.98 3.51
C ASP A 34 -7.78 13.09 4.02
N ASP A 35 -7.51 12.29 5.06
CA ASP A 35 -8.41 11.29 5.67
C ASP A 35 -8.78 10.08 4.78
N ASP A 36 -8.24 10.01 3.55
CA ASP A 36 -8.39 8.88 2.64
C ASP A 36 -7.11 8.00 2.60
N TYR A 37 -7.25 6.76 2.13
CA TYR A 37 -6.12 5.88 1.84
C TYR A 37 -5.75 5.94 0.36
N VAL A 38 -4.51 6.32 0.07
CA VAL A 38 -3.91 6.22 -1.26
C VAL A 38 -3.20 4.88 -1.37
N ILE A 39 -3.46 4.15 -2.45
CA ILE A 39 -2.88 2.84 -2.72
C ILE A 39 -2.18 2.92 -4.07
N ASN A 40 -0.88 2.61 -4.09
CA ASN A 40 -0.08 2.51 -5.30
C ASN A 40 0.47 1.08 -5.44
N ILE A 41 0.44 0.55 -6.66
CA ILE A 41 0.96 -0.79 -6.98
C ILE A 41 2.00 -0.66 -8.07
N TYR A 42 3.20 -1.16 -7.79
CA TYR A 42 4.36 -1.06 -8.65
C TYR A 42 4.76 -2.43 -9.19
N SER A 43 5.24 -2.43 -10.43
CA SER A 43 5.84 -3.60 -11.10
C SER A 43 7.29 -3.89 -10.69
N SER A 44 7.93 -2.96 -9.98
CA SER A 44 9.33 -3.04 -9.55
C SER A 44 9.47 -2.46 -8.13
N ASN A 45 10.43 -2.96 -7.35
CA ASN A 45 10.79 -2.39 -6.05
C ASN A 45 11.90 -1.34 -6.15
N GLU A 46 12.18 -0.88 -7.37
CA GLU A 46 13.15 0.18 -7.59
C GLU A 46 12.67 1.47 -6.91
N LYS A 47 13.57 2.03 -6.11
CA LYS A 47 13.38 3.28 -5.38
C LYS A 47 14.43 4.30 -5.82
N ASP A 48 14.10 5.58 -5.70
CA ASP A 48 15.00 6.68 -6.01
C ASP A 48 15.97 7.00 -4.85
N GLU A 49 16.66 8.15 -4.94
CA GLU A 49 17.63 8.57 -3.93
C GLU A 49 17.02 8.96 -2.58
N ASP A 50 15.72 9.22 -2.55
CA ASP A 50 14.94 9.60 -1.37
C ASP A 50 14.21 8.39 -0.74
N ASP A 51 14.48 7.17 -1.22
CA ASP A 51 13.83 5.91 -0.82
C ASP A 51 12.33 5.86 -1.18
N GLU A 52 11.90 6.61 -2.21
CA GLU A 52 10.54 6.59 -2.76
C GLU A 52 10.45 5.65 -3.97
N TYR A 53 9.32 4.96 -4.15
CA TYR A 53 9.13 4.12 -5.34
C TYR A 53 9.04 4.97 -6.61
N ILE A 54 9.70 4.50 -7.67
CA ILE A 54 9.67 5.16 -8.97
C ILE A 54 8.24 5.15 -9.56
N ILE A 55 7.68 6.34 -9.78
CA ILE A 55 6.30 6.55 -10.25
C ILE A 55 6.05 5.86 -11.60
N GLU A 56 7.04 5.83 -12.49
CA GLU A 56 6.93 5.17 -13.80
C GLU A 56 6.66 3.67 -13.71
N ASN A 57 6.94 3.05 -12.56
CA ASN A 57 6.69 1.63 -12.33
C ASN A 57 5.27 1.34 -11.80
N ILE A 58 4.44 2.37 -11.55
CA ILE A 58 3.04 2.20 -11.14
C ILE A 58 2.26 1.50 -12.26
N VAL A 59 1.64 0.37 -11.91
CA VAL A 59 0.80 -0.41 -12.82
C VAL A 59 -0.69 -0.28 -12.50
N ASP A 60 -1.02 0.05 -11.25
CA ASP A 60 -2.39 0.25 -10.80
C ASP A 60 -2.37 1.05 -9.47
N GLY A 61 -3.52 1.58 -9.08
CA GLY A 61 -3.66 2.34 -7.85
C GLY A 61 -5.05 2.90 -7.66
N GLY A 62 -5.28 3.56 -6.53
CA GLY A 62 -6.57 4.13 -6.22
C GLY A 62 -6.61 4.89 -4.90
N VAL A 63 -7.74 5.53 -4.68
CA VAL A 63 -8.06 6.22 -3.42
C VAL A 63 -9.26 5.54 -2.79
N TYR A 64 -9.20 5.29 -1.50
CA TYR A 64 -10.25 4.62 -0.74
C TYR A 64 -10.60 5.39 0.55
N SER A 65 -11.87 5.79 0.67
CA SER A 65 -12.39 6.60 1.78
C SER A 65 -13.07 5.78 2.90
N GLY A 66 -12.70 4.51 3.06
CA GLY A 66 -13.27 3.61 4.07
C GLY A 66 -12.31 3.36 5.23
N ASP A 67 -12.31 2.14 5.78
CA ASP A 67 -11.36 1.76 6.84
C ASP A 67 -10.05 1.16 6.28
N SER A 68 -9.01 1.14 7.13
CA SER A 68 -7.69 0.61 6.77
C SER A 68 -7.70 -0.88 6.40
N LEU A 69 -8.64 -1.65 6.95
CA LEU A 69 -8.74 -3.08 6.67
C LEU A 69 -9.22 -3.31 5.23
N ASP A 70 -10.23 -2.56 4.81
CA ASP A 70 -10.77 -2.64 3.47
C ASP A 70 -9.87 -1.94 2.46
N ALA A 71 -9.13 -0.88 2.83
CA ALA A 71 -8.06 -0.31 2.00
C ALA A 71 -7.01 -1.37 1.64
N ILE A 72 -6.56 -2.18 2.60
CA ILE A 72 -5.60 -3.27 2.34
C ILE A 72 -6.23 -4.35 1.44
N LYS A 73 -7.53 -4.62 1.56
CA LYS A 73 -8.21 -5.62 0.72
C LYS A 73 -8.57 -5.10 -0.68
N PHE A 74 -8.68 -3.79 -0.87
CA PHE A 74 -9.25 -3.17 -2.07
C PHE A 74 -8.56 -3.65 -3.37
N MET A 75 -7.28 -3.99 -3.28
CA MET A 75 -6.46 -4.42 -4.42
C MET A 75 -5.83 -5.82 -4.27
N LEU A 76 -6.21 -6.60 -3.25
CA LEU A 76 -5.71 -7.98 -3.01
C LEU A 76 -6.63 -9.06 -3.58
#